data_AF-A0A3C2B0A7-F1
#
_entry.id   AF-A0A3C2B0A7-F1
#
_cell.length_a   1.000
_cell.length_b   1.000
_cell.length_c   1.000
_cell.angle_alpha   90.00
_cell.angle_beta   90.00
_cell.angle_gamma   90.00
#
_symmetry.space_group_name_H-M   'P 1'
#
loop_
_entity.id
_entity.type
_entity.pdbx_description
1 polymer ?
#
loop_
_entity_poly.entity_id
_entity_poly.type
_entity_poly.pdbx_seq_one_letter_code
_entity_poly.pdbx_strand_id
1 'polypeptide(L)'
;RTLTFARKGNAAVWKKFHGTDAALPAFREALAALASTAGEFLTLCNDERRLTLGALLRDFTLRSVDERRRAGELEFHDLLVFARRLLAANAAVRRELHRRYTHLLLDEFQDTDPIQLELAVRITAAPDDQPASWEQLVPLPGRLTVVGDPKQSIYRFR
;
A
#
# COMPACT_ATOMS: atom_id res chain seq x y z
N ARG A 1 -1.33 -18.49 2.25
CA ARG A 1 -2.35 -19.44 1.72
C ARG A 1 -2.25 -20.71 2.55
N THR A 2 -3.28 -21.09 3.29
CA THR A 2 -3.30 -22.34 4.07
C THR A 2 -3.34 -23.53 3.11
N LEU A 3 -2.44 -24.50 3.30
CA LEU A 3 -2.48 -25.74 2.52
C LEU A 3 -3.76 -26.50 2.87
N THR A 4 -4.61 -26.73 1.89
CA THR A 4 -5.87 -27.46 2.07
C THR A 4 -5.83 -28.78 1.30
N PHE A 5 -6.05 -29.87 2.03
CA PHE A 5 -6.21 -31.19 1.43
C PHE A 5 -7.66 -31.41 1.03
N ALA A 6 -7.92 -31.44 -0.28
CA ALA A 6 -9.28 -31.54 -0.85
C ALA A 6 -9.98 -32.89 -0.56
N ARG A 7 -9.22 -33.96 -0.34
CA ARG A 7 -9.75 -35.29 0.00
C ARG A 7 -9.14 -35.76 1.32
N LYS A 8 -9.99 -36.01 2.31
CA LYS A 8 -9.58 -36.38 3.67
C LYS A 8 -9.96 -37.82 4.04
N GLY A 9 -10.12 -38.71 3.07
CA GLY A 9 -10.46 -40.13 3.27
C GLY A 9 -11.92 -40.43 3.63
N ASN A 10 -12.36 -41.67 3.38
CA ASN A 10 -13.72 -42.18 3.64
C ASN A 10 -13.72 -43.11 4.86
N ALA A 11 -14.59 -42.87 5.84
CA ALA A 11 -14.60 -43.61 7.10
C ALA A 11 -14.84 -45.12 6.95
N ALA A 12 -15.78 -45.54 6.10
CA ALA A 12 -16.10 -46.95 5.89
C ALA A 12 -14.93 -47.71 5.25
N VAL A 13 -14.27 -47.09 4.27
CA VAL A 13 -13.07 -47.66 3.63
C VAL A 13 -11.93 -47.80 4.64
N TRP A 14 -11.70 -46.78 5.45
CA TRP A 14 -10.63 -46.80 6.46
C TRP A 14 -10.89 -47.83 7.56
N LYS A 15 -12.12 -47.94 8.06
CA LYS A 15 -12.50 -49.00 9.02
C LYS A 15 -12.26 -50.39 8.44
N LYS A 16 -12.62 -50.62 7.17
CA LYS A 16 -12.43 -51.91 6.48
C LYS A 16 -10.96 -52.34 6.45
N PHE A 17 -10.03 -51.42 6.20
CA PHE A 17 -8.60 -51.76 6.06
C PHE A 17 -7.81 -51.69 7.38
N HIS A 18 -8.22 -50.87 8.34
CA HIS A 18 -7.51 -50.67 9.60
C HIS A 18 -8.15 -51.40 10.80
N GLY A 19 -9.35 -51.94 10.65
CA GLY A 19 -10.08 -52.63 11.71
C GLY A 19 -10.55 -51.73 12.86
N THR A 20 -10.40 -50.41 12.73
CA THR A 20 -10.77 -49.42 13.76
C THR A 20 -11.30 -48.12 13.14
N ASP A 21 -12.20 -47.46 13.86
CA ASP A 21 -12.72 -46.14 13.49
C ASP A 21 -11.75 -45.00 13.85
N ALA A 22 -10.71 -45.27 14.64
CA ALA A 22 -9.75 -44.26 15.13
C ALA A 22 -8.66 -43.88 14.13
N ALA A 23 -8.37 -44.73 13.13
CA ALA A 23 -7.27 -44.53 12.19
C ALA A 23 -7.46 -43.27 11.31
N LEU A 24 -8.68 -43.04 10.83
CA LEU A 24 -8.97 -41.90 9.96
C LEU A 24 -8.93 -40.54 10.70
N PRO A 25 -9.53 -40.39 11.90
CA PRO A 25 -9.35 -39.20 12.73
C PRO A 25 -7.88 -38.86 13.01
N ALA A 26 -7.08 -39.85 13.45
CA ALA A 26 -5.66 -39.63 13.74
C ALA A 26 -4.87 -39.19 12.49
N PHE A 27 -5.15 -39.80 11.33
CA PHE A 27 -4.53 -39.36 10.07
C PHE A 27 -4.94 -37.93 9.67
N ARG A 28 -6.21 -37.56 9.85
CA ARG A 28 -6.70 -36.20 9.57
C ARG A 28 -6.06 -35.16 10.48
N GLU A 29 -5.85 -35.50 11.75
CA GLU A 29 -5.13 -34.66 12.72
C GLU A 29 -3.68 -34.46 12.30
N ALA A 30 -2.97 -35.54 11.93
CA ALA A 30 -1.61 -35.45 11.42
C ALA A 30 -1.50 -34.59 10.15
N LEU A 31 -2.47 -34.73 9.21
CA LEU A 31 -2.54 -33.87 8.03
C LEU A 31 -2.80 -32.40 8.38
N ALA A 32 -3.65 -32.12 9.37
CA ALA A 32 -3.91 -30.76 9.82
C ALA A 32 -2.67 -30.13 10.47
N ALA A 33 -1.95 -30.88 11.31
CA ALA A 33 -0.69 -30.45 11.90
C ALA A 33 0.35 -30.14 10.80
N LEU A 34 0.53 -31.03 9.83
CA LEU A 34 1.43 -30.82 8.69
C LEU A 34 1.07 -29.55 7.90
N ALA A 35 -0.22 -29.34 7.61
CA ALA A 35 -0.69 -28.14 6.91
C ALA A 35 -0.39 -26.86 7.69
N SER A 36 -0.52 -26.89 9.03
CA SER A 36 -0.19 -25.75 9.89
C SER A 36 1.29 -25.42 9.83
N THR A 37 2.16 -26.40 10.10
CA THR A 37 3.61 -26.21 10.10
C THR A 37 4.12 -25.73 8.73
N ALA A 38 3.62 -26.31 7.65
CA ALA A 38 3.98 -25.85 6.31
C ALA A 38 3.44 -24.44 6.01
N GLY A 39 2.28 -24.06 6.55
CA GLY A 39 1.76 -22.70 6.48
C GLY A 39 2.63 -21.67 7.20
N GLU A 40 3.12 -22.01 8.38
CA GLU A 40 4.06 -21.19 9.16
C GLU A 40 5.38 -20.99 8.40
N PHE A 41 5.96 -22.07 7.88
CA PHE A 41 7.19 -22.00 7.08
C PHE A 41 7.02 -21.16 5.81
N LEU A 42 5.90 -21.33 5.10
CA LEU A 42 5.58 -20.50 3.94
C LEU A 42 5.43 -19.03 4.31
N THR A 43 4.88 -18.72 5.48
CA THR A 43 4.77 -17.33 5.96
C THR A 43 6.16 -16.74 6.15
N LEU A 44 7.02 -17.44 6.90
CA LEU A 44 8.41 -17.02 7.12
C LEU A 44 9.16 -16.78 5.81
N CYS A 45 9.12 -17.73 4.87
CA CYS A 45 9.79 -17.56 3.57
C CYS A 45 9.22 -16.39 2.76
N ASN A 46 7.91 -16.15 2.82
CA ASN A 46 7.30 -15.02 2.11
C ASN A 46 7.66 -13.68 2.74
N ASP A 47 7.79 -13.61 4.06
CA ASP A 47 8.18 -12.40 4.77
C ASP A 47 9.64 -12.03 4.42
N GLU A 48 10.56 -12.99 4.50
CA GLU A 48 11.95 -12.78 4.10
C GLU A 48 12.09 -12.38 2.63
N ARG A 49 11.33 -13.06 1.74
CA ARG A 49 11.29 -12.71 0.31
C ARG A 49 10.73 -11.31 0.10
N ARG A 50 9.68 -10.91 0.81
CA ARG A 50 9.08 -9.57 0.72
C ARG A 50 10.08 -8.49 1.16
N LEU A 51 10.76 -8.71 2.28
CA LEU A 51 11.77 -7.78 2.79
C LEU A 51 12.95 -7.65 1.83
N THR A 52 13.47 -8.77 1.34
CA THR A 52 14.60 -8.79 0.41
C THR A 52 14.25 -8.11 -0.92
N LEU A 53 13.13 -8.49 -1.54
CA LEU A 53 12.68 -7.85 -2.78
C LEU A 53 12.38 -6.36 -2.58
N GLY A 54 11.78 -5.99 -1.45
CA GLY A 54 11.53 -4.59 -1.09
C GLY A 54 12.84 -3.79 -0.98
N ALA A 55 13.86 -4.35 -0.34
CA ALA A 55 15.18 -3.71 -0.23
C ALA A 55 15.85 -3.53 -1.61
N LEU A 56 15.81 -4.56 -2.47
CA LEU A 56 16.36 -4.50 -3.83
C LEU A 56 15.63 -3.46 -4.69
N LEU A 57 14.29 -3.44 -4.65
CA LEU A 57 13.48 -2.47 -5.40
C LEU A 57 13.72 -1.04 -4.90
N ARG A 58 13.87 -0.85 -3.59
CA ARG A 58 14.21 0.45 -3.00
C ARG A 58 15.57 0.93 -3.49
N ASP A 59 16.59 0.07 -3.41
CA ASP A 59 17.94 0.40 -3.84
C ASP A 59 17.98 0.75 -5.33
N PHE A 60 17.36 -0.10 -6.18
CA PHE A 60 17.22 0.17 -7.61
C PHE A 60 16.54 1.52 -7.87
N THR A 61 15.38 1.77 -7.26
CA THR A 61 14.62 3.02 -7.44
C THR A 61 15.45 4.24 -7.05
N LEU A 62 16.16 4.20 -5.91
CA LEU A 62 16.97 5.32 -5.44
C LEU A 62 18.17 5.57 -6.36
N ARG A 63 18.80 4.52 -6.89
CA ARG A 63 19.89 4.66 -7.87
C ARG A 63 19.38 5.30 -9.16
N SER A 64 18.26 4.84 -9.70
CA SER A 64 17.68 5.41 -10.93
C SER A 64 17.32 6.89 -10.75
N VAL A 65 16.76 7.28 -9.60
CA VAL A 65 16.48 8.69 -9.27
C VAL A 65 17.76 9.53 -9.20
N ASP A 66 18.82 8.99 -8.60
CA ASP A 66 20.12 9.69 -8.49
C ASP A 66 20.81 9.85 -9.85
N GLU A 67 20.73 8.83 -10.71
CA GLU A 67 21.22 8.87 -12.09
C GLU A 67 20.50 9.96 -12.90
N ARG A 68 19.16 10.00 -12.87
CA ARG A 68 18.37 11.06 -13.53
C ARG A 68 18.75 12.45 -13.03
N ARG A 69 18.89 12.61 -11.71
CA ARG A 69 19.32 13.89 -11.11
C ARG A 69 20.69 14.34 -11.61
N ARG A 70 21.66 13.43 -11.70
CA ARG A 70 23.00 13.75 -12.22
C ARG A 70 22.98 14.09 -13.70
N ALA A 71 22.10 13.48 -14.48
CA ALA A 71 21.89 13.78 -15.90
C ALA A 71 21.09 15.07 -16.13
N GLY A 72 20.51 15.68 -15.09
CA GLY A 72 19.61 16.83 -15.22
C GLY A 72 18.24 16.47 -15.79
N GLU A 73 17.87 15.19 -15.74
CA GLU A 73 16.60 14.67 -16.25
C GLU A 73 15.55 14.61 -15.14
N LEU A 74 14.29 14.87 -15.49
CA LEU A 74 13.15 14.80 -14.58
C LEU A 74 11.99 14.07 -15.25
N GLU A 75 11.43 13.09 -14.55
CA GLU A 75 10.17 12.47 -14.92
C GLU A 75 9.00 13.15 -14.19
N PHE A 76 7.77 12.93 -14.69
CA PHE A 76 6.56 13.50 -14.08
C PHE A 76 6.41 13.15 -12.59
N HIS A 77 6.75 11.93 -12.19
CA HIS A 77 6.67 11.52 -10.79
C HIS A 77 7.71 12.26 -9.91
N ASP A 78 8.90 12.53 -10.46
CA ASP A 78 9.92 13.28 -9.73
C ASP A 78 9.42 14.69 -9.37
N LEU A 79 8.70 15.34 -10.29
CA LEU A 79 8.10 16.67 -10.06
C LEU A 79 7.13 16.66 -8.88
N LEU A 80 6.25 15.65 -8.79
CA LEU A 80 5.30 15.50 -7.68
C LEU A 80 6.02 15.29 -6.35
N VAL A 81 7.03 14.42 -6.32
CA VAL A 81 7.84 14.15 -5.13
C VAL A 81 8.58 15.42 -4.68
N PHE A 82 9.14 16.20 -5.60
CA PHE A 82 9.83 17.44 -5.27
C PHE A 82 8.88 18.51 -4.75
N ALA A 83 7.73 18.71 -5.40
CA ALA A 83 6.71 19.64 -4.92
C ALA A 83 6.25 19.27 -3.50
N ARG A 84 6.03 17.97 -3.25
CA ARG A 84 5.61 17.46 -1.95
C ARG A 84 6.66 17.69 -0.87
N ARG A 85 7.93 17.42 -1.16
CA ARG A 85 9.05 17.72 -0.25
C ARG A 85 9.18 19.21 0.04
N LEU A 86 9.02 20.05 -0.98
CA LEU A 86 9.13 21.50 -0.84
C LEU A 86 8.02 22.04 0.08
N LEU A 87 6.77 21.60 -0.11
CA LEU A 87 5.66 22.01 0.76
C LEU A 87 5.79 21.46 2.18
N ALA A 88 6.27 20.23 2.36
CA ALA A 88 6.51 19.68 3.69
C ALA A 88 7.56 20.49 4.47
N ALA A 89 8.64 20.92 3.80
CA ALA A 89 9.78 21.56 4.46
C ALA A 89 9.73 23.09 4.54
N ASN A 90 8.99 23.77 3.65
CA ASN A 90 9.11 25.22 3.48
C ASN A 90 7.79 25.98 3.70
N ALA A 91 7.65 26.58 4.89
CA ALA A 91 6.48 27.39 5.25
C ALA A 91 6.28 28.62 4.35
N ALA A 92 7.34 29.24 3.83
CA ALA A 92 7.21 30.41 2.96
C ALA A 92 6.59 30.01 1.60
N VAL A 93 6.99 28.87 1.04
CA VAL A 93 6.37 28.34 -0.18
C VAL A 93 4.91 27.97 0.09
N ARG A 94 4.61 27.32 1.23
CA ARG A 94 3.22 27.03 1.61
C ARG A 94 2.39 28.31 1.71
N ARG A 95 2.88 29.35 2.38
CA ARG A 95 2.20 30.65 2.48
C ARG A 95 1.93 31.26 1.10
N GLU A 96 2.92 31.23 0.22
CA GLU A 96 2.76 31.78 -1.13
C GLU A 96 1.71 31.01 -1.94
N LEU A 97 1.77 29.67 -1.94
CA LEU A 97 0.78 28.86 -2.64
C LEU A 97 -0.61 28.96 -2.01
N HIS A 98 -0.70 29.00 -0.68
CA HIS A 98 -1.95 29.18 0.06
C HIS A 98 -2.60 30.53 -0.23
N ARG A 99 -1.80 31.58 -0.44
CA ARG A 99 -2.29 32.91 -0.85
C ARG A 99 -2.74 32.92 -2.30
N ARG A 100 -1.98 32.26 -3.19
CA ARG A 100 -2.24 32.21 -4.63
C ARG A 100 -3.45 31.35 -4.98
N TYR A 101 -3.52 30.15 -4.42
CA TYR A 101 -4.57 29.17 -4.67
C TYR A 101 -5.55 29.17 -3.50
N THR A 102 -6.55 30.04 -3.58
CA THR A 102 -7.53 30.22 -2.51
C THR A 102 -8.58 29.11 -2.47
N HIS A 103 -8.87 28.50 -3.63
CA HIS A 103 -9.83 27.40 -3.79
C HIS A 103 -9.24 26.38 -4.77
N LEU A 104 -9.24 25.11 -4.40
CA LEU A 104 -8.84 23.98 -5.24
C LEU A 104 -10.04 23.07 -5.48
N LEU A 105 -10.24 22.69 -6.74
CA LEU A 105 -11.16 21.65 -7.16
C LEU A 105 -10.33 20.46 -7.65
N LEU A 106 -10.44 19.33 -6.96
CA LEU A 106 -9.94 18.05 -7.45
C LEU A 106 -11.07 17.32 -8.13
N ASP A 107 -11.00 17.22 -9.45
CA ASP A 107 -11.90 16.39 -10.24
C ASP A 107 -11.33 14.97 -10.39
N GLU A 108 -12.16 14.01 -10.77
CA GLU A 108 -11.79 12.60 -10.96
C GLU A 108 -11.03 12.00 -9.75
N PHE A 109 -11.50 12.31 -8.54
CA PHE A 109 -10.81 11.96 -7.30
C PHE A 109 -10.56 10.45 -7.14
N GLN A 110 -11.41 9.62 -7.73
CA GLN A 110 -11.25 8.16 -7.69
C GLN A 110 -9.95 7.67 -8.35
N ASP A 111 -9.31 8.49 -9.18
CA ASP A 111 -8.05 8.19 -9.86
C ASP A 111 -6.86 9.05 -9.34
N THR A 112 -7.03 9.76 -8.22
CA THR A 112 -5.99 10.61 -7.61
C THR A 112 -5.03 9.80 -6.71
N ASP A 113 -3.73 9.98 -6.91
CA ASP A 113 -2.67 9.36 -6.08
C ASP A 113 -2.51 10.08 -4.72
N PRO A 114 -2.15 9.38 -3.63
CA PRO A 114 -1.93 10.00 -2.32
C PRO A 114 -0.99 11.21 -2.30
N ILE A 115 0.05 11.27 -3.14
CA ILE A 115 0.95 12.43 -3.22
C ILE A 115 0.18 13.67 -3.71
N GLN A 116 -0.70 13.52 -4.71
CA GLN A 116 -1.49 14.63 -5.24
C GLN A 116 -2.49 15.16 -4.20
N LEU A 117 -3.12 14.26 -3.46
CA LEU A 117 -3.99 14.64 -2.35
C LEU A 117 -3.22 15.36 -1.23
N GLU A 118 -2.03 14.87 -0.87
CA GLU A 118 -1.16 15.54 0.11
C GLU A 118 -0.83 16.99 -0.33
N LEU A 119 -0.49 17.19 -1.61
CA LEU A 119 -0.22 18.54 -2.15
C LEU A 119 -1.44 19.45 -1.96
N ALA A 120 -2.62 18.99 -2.37
CA ALA A 120 -3.86 19.78 -2.27
C ALA A 120 -4.20 20.13 -0.81
N VAL A 121 -4.06 19.17 0.11
CA VAL A 121 -4.30 19.37 1.55
C VAL A 121 -3.29 20.36 2.13
N ARG A 122 -2.00 20.22 1.84
CA ARG A 122 -0.96 21.15 2.33
C ARG A 122 -1.14 22.57 1.81
N ILE A 123 -1.62 22.76 0.57
CA ILE A 123 -1.89 24.08 0.00
C ILE A 123 -3.12 24.72 0.66
N THR A 124 -4.15 23.93 0.99
CA THR A 124 -5.45 24.44 1.44
C THR A 124 -5.61 24.53 2.96
N ALA A 125 -4.78 23.83 3.73
CA ALA A 125 -4.68 23.95 5.19
C ALA A 125 -3.94 25.24 5.62
N ALA A 126 -3.99 25.56 6.91
CA ALA A 126 -3.22 26.67 7.48
C ALA A 126 -1.70 26.49 7.19
N PRO A 127 -0.98 27.55 6.76
CA PRO A 127 0.35 27.37 6.17
C PRO A 127 1.52 27.29 7.16
N ASP A 128 1.41 27.84 8.38
CA ASP A 128 2.57 28.06 9.26
C ASP A 128 2.92 26.85 10.15
N ASP A 129 1.93 26.16 10.74
CA ASP A 129 2.14 25.06 11.70
C ASP A 129 1.60 23.71 11.20
N GLN A 130 2.12 23.24 10.06
CA GLN A 130 1.71 21.95 9.52
C GLN A 130 2.46 20.78 10.16
N PRO A 131 1.78 19.73 10.67
CA PRO A 131 2.43 18.50 11.10
C PRO A 131 3.19 17.80 9.98
N ALA A 132 4.13 16.93 10.38
CA ALA A 132 4.89 16.10 9.47
C ALA A 132 3.97 15.14 8.68
N SER A 133 3.03 14.49 9.37
CA SER A 133 1.98 13.67 8.79
C SER A 133 0.87 14.57 8.24
N TRP A 134 0.68 14.53 6.92
CA TRP A 134 -0.31 15.36 6.23
C TRP A 134 -1.73 14.86 6.48
N GLU A 135 -1.89 13.61 6.87
CA GLU A 135 -3.18 12.98 7.21
C GLU A 135 -3.85 13.64 8.44
N GLN A 136 -3.07 14.39 9.23
CA GLN A 136 -3.56 15.18 10.37
C GLN A 136 -3.96 16.61 9.97
N LEU A 137 -3.65 17.04 8.74
CA LEU A 137 -4.03 18.36 8.25
C LEU A 137 -5.49 18.37 7.83
N VAL A 138 -6.15 19.48 8.16
CA VAL A 138 -7.51 19.75 7.72
C VAL A 138 -7.45 20.99 6.80
N PRO A 139 -7.89 20.88 5.53
CA PRO A 139 -8.09 22.03 4.66
C PRO A 139 -8.99 23.09 5.33
N LEU A 140 -8.70 24.38 5.10
CA LEU A 140 -9.60 25.43 5.57
C LEU A 140 -10.97 25.30 4.86
N PRO A 141 -12.08 25.62 5.54
CA PRO A 141 -13.42 25.50 4.96
C PRO A 141 -13.54 26.18 3.59
N GLY A 142 -14.11 25.47 2.62
CA GLY A 142 -14.34 25.96 1.26
C GLY A 142 -13.10 26.00 0.36
N ARG A 143 -11.89 25.74 0.88
CA ARG A 143 -10.66 25.83 0.09
C ARG A 143 -10.33 24.57 -0.72
N LEU A 144 -10.86 23.42 -0.34
CA LEU A 144 -10.70 22.17 -1.08
C LEU A 144 -12.07 21.56 -1.36
N THR A 145 -12.37 21.40 -2.64
CA THR A 145 -13.54 20.68 -3.14
C THR A 145 -13.05 19.48 -3.91
N VAL A 146 -13.69 18.33 -3.71
CA VAL A 146 -13.32 17.06 -4.32
C VAL A 146 -14.54 16.47 -5.01
N VAL A 147 -14.39 16.06 -6.27
CA VAL A 147 -15.43 15.48 -7.11
C VAL A 147 -14.91 14.16 -7.67
N GLY A 148 -15.75 13.13 -7.68
CA GLY A 148 -15.41 11.83 -8.25
C GLY A 148 -16.51 10.79 -8.07
N ASP A 149 -16.41 9.69 -8.81
CA ASP A 149 -17.32 8.54 -8.71
C ASP A 149 -16.51 7.27 -8.38
N PRO A 150 -16.65 6.71 -7.15
CA PRO A 150 -15.95 5.49 -6.76
C PRO A 150 -16.22 4.30 -7.70
N LYS A 151 -17.40 4.25 -8.35
CA LYS A 151 -17.78 3.17 -9.27
C LYS A 151 -17.07 3.25 -10.62
N GLN A 152 -16.37 4.35 -10.90
CA GLN A 152 -15.64 4.58 -12.15
C GLN A 152 -14.12 4.48 -11.99
N SER A 153 -13.63 4.03 -10.83
CA SER A 153 -12.18 3.81 -10.64
C SER A 153 -11.67 2.69 -11.54
N ILE A 154 -11.06 3.06 -12.67
CA ILE A 154 -10.43 2.12 -13.61
C ILE A 154 -8.90 2.05 -13.40
N TYR A 155 -8.31 2.99 -12.65
CA TYR A 155 -6.86 3.08 -12.42
C TYR A 155 -6.40 2.69 -11.01
N ARG A 156 -7.18 1.91 -10.25
CA ARG A 156 -6.82 1.50 -8.88
C ARG A 156 -5.49 0.73 -8.74
N PHE A 157 -4.91 0.29 -9.87
CA PHE A 157 -3.60 -0.35 -9.93
C PHE A 157 -2.42 0.63 -9.98
N ARG A 158 -2.67 1.94 -10.08
CA ARG A 158 -1.64 2.99 -10.05
C ARG A 158 -1.29 3.39 -8.62
#